data_AF-A0A8B7RKQ8-F1
#
_entry.id   AF-A0A8B7RKQ8-F1
#
_cell.length_a   1.000
_cell.length_b   1.000
_cell.length_c   1.000
_cell.angle_alpha   90.00
_cell.angle_beta   90.00
_cell.angle_gamma   90.00
#
_symmetry.space_group_name_H-M   'P 1'
#
loop_
_entity.id
_entity.type
_entity.pdbx_description
1 polymer ?
#
loop_
_entity_poly.entity_id
_entity_poly.type
_entity_poly.pdbx_seq_one_letter_code
_entity_poly.pdbx_strand_id
1 'polypeptide(L)'
;MLGFPCLLWLLAVTFSLVPRVHPLAPEDFGEEEEDETPRSPLPAVLCDYDRCRHLQVPCRELQRASPRACLCPGLSSPLQPPSPPRLGEVHVVAEEGSAIVHWCAPSSPVHQYWLLLGEGSEAPQKGPPLNSTIRRAELKGLKPGVAYVVCVVAANAAGESSLPGAGGEGPEGTGGPTFGPCGRLAVPPRPRSLVHAAVGVGTALALLSCGALVWHFCLRQRCGCPRRTQPAARPVERL
;
A
#
# COMPACT_ATOMS: atom_id res chain seq x y z
N MET A 1 -8.80 86.22 37.44
CA MET A 1 -8.85 87.53 36.75
C MET A 1 -8.65 87.25 35.27
N LEU A 2 -9.75 87.23 34.52
CA LEU A 2 -9.76 87.26 33.06
C LEU A 2 -9.19 88.61 32.58
N GLY A 3 -8.45 88.60 31.47
CA GLY A 3 -7.93 89.81 30.83
C GLY A 3 -7.22 89.53 29.49
N PHE A 4 -8.02 89.14 28.49
CA PHE A 4 -7.80 89.21 27.02
C PHE A 4 -7.43 90.68 26.58
N PRO A 5 -7.13 91.05 25.31
CA PRO A 5 -6.49 90.41 24.13
C PRO A 5 -5.68 91.35 23.19
N CYS A 6 -5.21 90.81 22.04
CA CYS A 6 -5.07 91.44 20.68
C CYS A 6 -4.03 92.58 20.51
N LEU A 7 -3.32 92.82 19.40
CA LEU A 7 -3.36 92.50 17.95
C LEU A 7 -2.02 93.10 17.40
N LEU A 8 -1.26 92.50 16.48
CA LEU A 8 -1.11 92.85 15.03
C LEU A 8 0.29 92.38 14.59
N TRP A 9 0.42 91.41 13.67
CA TRP A 9 0.70 91.57 12.22
C TRP A 9 2.16 91.87 11.78
N LEU A 10 2.74 90.86 11.12
CA LEU A 10 3.67 90.83 9.97
C LEU A 10 4.94 91.70 9.95
N LEU A 11 6.09 91.10 9.58
CA LEU A 11 6.64 91.16 8.21
C LEU A 11 7.94 90.35 8.08
N ALA A 12 8.02 89.58 6.99
CA ALA A 12 9.23 88.93 6.52
C ALA A 12 10.19 89.95 5.90
N VAL A 13 11.49 89.84 6.18
CA VAL A 13 12.55 90.44 5.37
C VAL A 13 13.72 89.47 5.30
N THR A 14 13.94 88.95 4.09
CA THR A 14 15.12 88.23 3.65
C THR A 14 16.27 89.21 3.41
N PHE A 15 17.47 88.92 3.91
CA PHE A 15 18.71 89.44 3.33
C PHE A 15 19.83 88.41 3.42
N SER A 16 20.29 88.01 2.23
CA SER A 16 21.39 87.08 1.97
C SER A 16 22.75 87.72 2.31
N LEU A 17 23.65 86.97 2.95
CA LEU A 17 25.10 87.19 2.83
C LEU A 17 25.83 85.84 2.83
N VAL A 18 26.49 85.59 1.71
CA VAL A 18 27.36 84.46 1.36
C VAL A 18 28.64 84.49 2.22
N PRO A 19 29.21 83.33 2.57
CA PRO A 19 30.62 83.14 2.23
C PRO A 19 30.94 81.74 1.67
N ARG A 20 31.55 81.79 0.48
CA ARG A 20 32.69 80.98 -0.02
C ARG A 20 32.59 79.45 0.00
N VAL A 21 32.74 78.89 -1.20
CA VAL A 21 32.87 77.46 -1.45
C VAL A 21 34.35 77.08 -1.71
N HIS A 22 34.67 75.85 -1.27
CA HIS A 22 35.69 74.87 -1.71
C HIS A 22 37.07 74.87 -1.03
N PRO A 23 37.80 73.72 -0.95
CA PRO A 23 37.46 72.33 -1.36
C PRO A 23 37.91 71.15 -0.42
N LEU A 24 37.14 70.04 -0.49
CA LEU A 24 37.51 68.59 -0.55
C LEU A 24 38.48 67.89 0.45
N ALA A 25 37.87 66.92 1.17
CA ALA A 25 38.27 65.52 1.48
C ALA A 25 39.29 65.21 2.60
N PRO A 26 39.23 64.01 3.24
CA PRO A 26 38.10 63.09 3.50
C PRO A 26 37.99 62.70 5.00
N GLU A 27 36.80 62.75 5.60
CA GLU A 27 36.55 62.13 6.91
C GLU A 27 35.85 60.79 6.68
N ASP A 28 36.47 59.76 7.23
CA ASP A 28 36.06 58.37 7.38
C ASP A 28 34.71 58.31 8.12
N PHE A 29 33.62 58.15 7.37
CA PHE A 29 32.33 57.81 7.95
C PHE A 29 32.19 56.29 7.89
N GLY A 30 32.44 55.65 9.03
CA GLY A 30 32.14 54.25 9.24
C GLY A 30 30.69 53.96 8.84
N GLU A 31 30.55 53.10 7.84
CA GLU A 31 29.29 52.45 7.52
C GLU A 31 28.97 51.54 8.71
N GLU A 32 28.09 51.99 9.59
CA GLU A 32 27.38 51.09 10.51
C GLU A 32 26.45 50.25 9.63
N GLU A 33 26.99 49.15 9.08
CA GLU A 33 26.21 48.05 8.54
C GLU A 33 25.33 47.53 9.68
N GLU A 34 24.05 47.89 9.65
CA GLU A 34 23.02 47.25 10.45
C GLU A 34 22.99 45.78 10.00
N ASP A 35 23.68 44.92 10.77
CA ASP A 35 23.70 43.47 10.64
C ASP A 35 22.27 42.94 10.87
N GLU A 36 21.42 43.04 9.85
CA GLU A 36 20.24 42.17 9.73
C GLU A 36 20.76 40.75 9.59
N THR A 37 20.99 40.11 10.74
CA THR A 37 21.20 38.67 10.82
C THR A 37 20.04 38.02 10.06
N PRO A 38 20.29 37.32 8.93
CA PRO A 38 19.21 36.73 8.15
C PRO A 38 18.47 35.77 9.05
N ARG A 39 17.17 36.01 9.29
CA ARG A 39 16.32 35.05 10.01
C ARG A 39 16.53 33.69 9.34
N SER A 40 17.20 32.79 10.06
CA SER A 40 17.37 31.41 9.61
C SER A 40 15.98 30.87 9.26
N PRO A 41 15.76 30.36 8.04
CA PRO A 41 14.46 29.83 7.66
C PRO A 41 14.07 28.76 8.68
N LEU A 42 12.91 28.95 9.32
CA LEU A 42 12.31 27.94 10.20
C LEU A 42 12.39 26.57 9.49
N PRO A 43 12.77 25.48 10.20
CA PRO A 43 12.94 24.19 9.57
C PRO A 43 11.67 23.79 8.82
N ALA A 44 11.84 23.39 7.55
CA ALA A 44 10.74 23.01 6.69
C ALA A 44 10.01 21.78 7.24
N VAL A 45 8.84 21.98 7.84
CA VAL A 45 7.99 20.91 8.36
C VAL A 45 7.20 20.29 7.20
N LEU A 46 7.24 18.97 7.06
CA LEU A 46 6.41 18.26 6.07
C LEU A 46 4.96 18.18 6.56
N CYS A 47 4.01 18.25 5.62
CA CYS A 47 2.62 17.97 5.93
C CYS A 47 2.47 16.50 6.35
N ASP A 48 1.49 16.20 7.22
CA ASP A 48 1.13 14.84 7.62
C ASP A 48 0.43 14.09 6.46
N TYR A 49 1.20 13.81 5.41
CA TYR A 49 0.76 13.12 4.21
C TYR A 49 1.46 11.76 4.12
N ASP A 50 0.67 10.69 4.19
CA ASP A 50 1.14 9.31 4.06
C ASP A 50 0.74 8.77 2.69
N ARG A 51 1.76 8.49 1.87
CA ARG A 51 1.58 7.99 0.50
C ARG A 51 0.79 6.68 0.44
N CYS A 52 0.80 5.90 1.51
CA CYS A 52 0.17 4.59 1.61
C CYS A 52 -1.23 4.66 2.27
N ARG A 53 -1.66 5.79 2.82
CA ARG A 53 -2.93 5.88 3.56
C ARG A 53 -4.14 5.95 2.62
N HIS A 54 -5.05 4.99 2.79
CA HIS A 54 -6.30 4.92 2.03
C HIS A 54 -7.27 6.04 2.41
N LEU A 55 -7.91 6.65 1.41
CA LEU A 55 -8.87 7.75 1.54
C LEU A 55 -8.31 8.98 2.26
N GLN A 56 -7.00 9.19 2.19
CA GLN A 56 -6.40 10.41 2.68
C GLN A 56 -6.74 11.59 1.76
N VAL A 57 -7.00 12.75 2.36
CA VAL A 57 -7.12 14.02 1.64
C VAL A 57 -5.82 14.36 0.89
N PRO A 58 -5.89 14.93 -0.34
CA PRO A 58 -4.70 15.32 -1.08
C PRO A 58 -3.78 16.26 -0.30
N CYS A 59 -2.47 16.10 -0.45
CA CYS A 59 -1.51 16.91 0.32
C CYS A 59 -1.71 18.42 0.14
N ARG A 60 -2.09 18.88 -1.06
CA ARG A 60 -2.39 20.32 -1.28
C ARG A 60 -3.53 20.84 -0.42
N GLU A 61 -4.52 20.01 -0.10
CA GLU A 61 -5.62 20.39 0.79
C GLU A 61 -5.14 20.40 2.24
N LEU A 62 -4.32 19.43 2.65
CA LEU A 62 -3.66 19.44 3.97
C LEU A 62 -2.81 20.69 4.17
N GLN A 63 -2.04 21.09 3.16
CA GLN A 63 -1.20 22.28 3.20
C GLN A 63 -2.03 23.56 3.39
N ARG A 64 -3.18 23.66 2.73
CA ARG A 64 -4.10 24.82 2.86
C ARG A 64 -4.82 24.86 4.20
N ALA A 65 -5.18 23.71 4.74
CA ALA A 65 -5.91 23.60 6.00
C ALA A 65 -4.99 23.61 7.24
N SER A 66 -3.68 23.44 7.05
CA SER A 66 -2.74 23.30 8.16
C SER A 66 -2.59 24.61 8.95
N PRO A 67 -2.62 24.56 10.31
CA PRO A 67 -2.37 25.72 11.16
C PRO A 67 -0.95 26.29 11.03
N ARG A 68 0.01 25.46 10.60
CA ARG A 68 1.40 25.84 10.35
C ARG A 68 1.74 25.57 8.89
N ALA A 69 2.46 26.48 8.27
CA ALA A 69 2.97 26.27 6.91
C ALA A 69 3.76 24.96 6.87
N CYS A 70 3.34 24.04 6.02
CA CYS A 70 3.99 22.76 5.81
C CYS A 70 4.30 22.57 4.32
N LEU A 71 5.28 21.73 4.03
CA LEU A 71 5.64 21.38 2.66
C LEU A 71 5.07 20.01 2.30
N CYS A 72 4.46 19.95 1.13
CA CYS A 72 4.13 18.68 0.51
C CYS A 72 5.37 18.08 -0.15
N PRO A 73 5.46 16.74 -0.25
CA PRO A 73 6.48 16.11 -1.07
C PRO A 73 6.49 16.71 -2.48
N GLY A 74 7.68 17.01 -2.99
CA GLY A 74 7.85 17.50 -4.35
C GLY A 74 7.20 16.53 -5.33
N LEU A 75 6.26 17.04 -6.13
CA LEU A 75 5.62 16.27 -7.19
C LEU A 75 6.40 16.48 -8.48
N SER A 76 6.52 15.42 -9.28
CA SER A 76 6.94 15.56 -10.67
C SER A 76 5.98 16.49 -11.44
N SER A 77 6.41 16.94 -12.62
CA SER A 77 5.56 17.79 -13.48
C SER A 77 4.22 17.10 -13.78
N PRO A 78 3.08 17.83 -13.74
CA PRO A 78 1.79 17.29 -14.19
C PRO A 78 1.72 17.06 -15.71
N LEU A 79 2.69 17.59 -16.46
CA LEU A 79 2.84 17.37 -17.91
C LEU A 79 3.60 16.08 -18.25
N GLN A 80 4.06 15.34 -17.24
CA GLN A 80 4.70 14.05 -17.41
C GLN A 80 3.81 12.93 -16.84
N PRO A 81 3.77 11.74 -17.47
CA PRO A 81 3.12 10.58 -16.88
C PRO A 81 3.64 10.31 -15.46
N PRO A 82 2.80 9.80 -14.55
CA PRO A 82 3.22 9.53 -13.18
C PRO A 82 4.33 8.49 -13.12
N SER A 83 5.19 8.59 -12.10
CA SER A 83 6.05 7.47 -11.73
C SER A 83 5.20 6.28 -11.25
N PRO A 84 5.71 5.03 -11.37
CA PRO A 84 4.93 3.85 -10.98
C PRO A 84 4.61 3.84 -9.47
N PRO A 85 3.38 3.46 -9.07
CA PRO A 85 3.04 3.20 -7.68
C PRO A 85 3.91 2.09 -7.08
N ARG A 86 3.94 2.02 -5.76
CA ARG A 86 4.57 0.89 -5.06
C ARG A 86 3.50 -0.02 -4.52
N LEU A 87 3.43 -1.25 -5.03
CA LEU A 87 2.54 -2.27 -4.50
C LEU A 87 2.93 -2.57 -3.05
N GLY A 88 1.95 -2.64 -2.18
CA GLY A 88 2.13 -3.03 -0.78
C GLY A 88 1.77 -4.49 -0.58
N GLU A 89 1.28 -4.79 0.62
CA GLU A 89 0.78 -6.12 0.95
C GLU A 89 -0.49 -6.46 0.16
N VAL A 90 -0.63 -7.74 -0.18
CA VAL A 90 -1.81 -8.31 -0.82
C VAL A 90 -2.35 -9.42 0.07
N HIS A 91 -3.55 -9.23 0.60
CA HIS A 91 -4.19 -10.22 1.46
C HIS A 91 -5.21 -11.02 0.66
N VAL A 92 -4.97 -12.33 0.52
CA VAL A 92 -5.88 -13.23 -0.20
C VAL A 92 -6.92 -13.78 0.76
N VAL A 93 -8.19 -13.70 0.38
CA VAL A 93 -9.33 -14.29 1.09
C VAL A 93 -9.86 -15.45 0.25
N ALA A 94 -9.30 -16.64 0.49
CA ALA A 94 -9.44 -17.79 -0.40
C ALA A 94 -10.84 -18.40 -0.44
N GLU A 95 -11.58 -18.31 0.66
CA GLU A 95 -12.96 -18.82 0.75
C GLU A 95 -13.89 -18.02 -0.19
N GLU A 96 -13.73 -16.70 -0.22
CA GLU A 96 -14.50 -15.77 -1.04
C GLU A 96 -13.95 -15.68 -2.48
N GLY A 97 -12.74 -16.19 -2.73
CA GLY A 97 -12.05 -16.00 -4.00
C GLY A 97 -11.77 -14.52 -4.26
N SER A 98 -11.31 -13.80 -3.24
CA SER A 98 -11.00 -12.38 -3.34
C SER A 98 -9.61 -12.06 -2.81
N ALA A 99 -9.11 -10.87 -3.11
CA ALA A 99 -7.87 -10.37 -2.54
C ALA A 99 -7.97 -8.85 -2.30
N ILE A 100 -7.42 -8.39 -1.18
CA ILE A 100 -7.31 -6.98 -0.85
C ILE A 100 -5.90 -6.52 -1.22
N VAL A 101 -5.82 -5.63 -2.19
CA VAL A 101 -4.57 -5.08 -2.71
C VAL A 101 -4.34 -3.71 -2.09
N HIS A 102 -3.14 -3.48 -1.55
CA HIS A 102 -2.72 -2.18 -1.01
C HIS A 102 -1.57 -1.58 -1.83
N TRP A 103 -1.44 -0.26 -1.90
CA TRP A 103 -0.31 0.40 -2.56
C TRP A 103 -0.02 1.79 -2.00
N CYS A 104 1.17 2.31 -2.30
CA CYS A 104 1.57 3.67 -1.99
C CYS A 104 1.63 4.51 -3.27
N ALA A 105 1.14 5.75 -3.19
CA ALA A 105 1.17 6.70 -4.29
C ALA A 105 2.59 7.02 -4.74
N PRO A 106 2.83 7.35 -6.02
CA PRO A 106 4.07 7.96 -6.49
C PRO A 106 4.25 9.40 -5.99
N SER A 107 5.46 9.94 -6.14
CA SER A 107 5.73 11.39 -5.97
C SER A 107 5.39 12.14 -7.27
N SER A 108 4.21 11.89 -7.81
CA SER A 108 3.72 12.43 -9.07
C SER A 108 2.26 12.83 -8.93
N PRO A 109 1.77 13.83 -9.69
CA PRO A 109 0.35 14.16 -9.70
C PRO A 109 -0.43 12.97 -10.27
N VAL A 110 -1.44 12.49 -9.55
CA VAL A 110 -2.30 11.38 -9.96
C VAL A 110 -3.75 11.82 -9.90
N HIS A 111 -4.49 11.57 -10.98
CA HIS A 111 -5.94 11.79 -11.04
C HIS A 111 -6.72 10.50 -10.74
N GLN A 112 -6.20 9.36 -11.20
CA GLN A 112 -6.84 8.06 -11.03
C GLN A 112 -5.83 6.92 -11.00
N TYR A 113 -6.26 5.79 -10.47
CA TYR A 113 -5.57 4.51 -10.54
C TYR A 113 -6.44 3.48 -11.25
N TRP A 114 -5.83 2.38 -11.67
CA TRP A 114 -6.54 1.13 -11.94
C TRP A 114 -5.64 -0.04 -11.60
N LEU A 115 -6.26 -1.20 -11.41
CA LEU A 115 -5.57 -2.46 -11.25
C LEU A 115 -5.56 -3.21 -12.57
N LEU A 116 -4.42 -3.81 -12.90
CA LEU A 116 -4.33 -4.85 -13.91
C LEU A 116 -4.24 -6.20 -13.23
N LEU A 117 -4.99 -7.18 -13.74
CA LEU A 117 -4.99 -8.55 -13.22
C LEU A 117 -4.76 -9.53 -14.37
N GLY A 118 -3.62 -10.23 -14.34
CA GLY A 118 -3.30 -11.32 -15.26
C GLY A 118 -3.40 -12.68 -14.58
N GLU A 119 -4.03 -13.64 -15.25
CA GLU A 119 -4.09 -15.04 -14.82
C GLU A 119 -2.95 -15.82 -15.50
N GLY A 120 -2.02 -16.40 -14.73
CA GLY A 120 -0.89 -17.12 -15.31
C GLY A 120 -0.04 -16.26 -16.27
N SER A 121 0.00 -16.63 -17.56
CA SER A 121 0.70 -15.91 -18.63
C SER A 121 -0.25 -15.11 -19.54
N GLU A 122 -1.53 -15.00 -19.20
CA GLU A 122 -2.50 -14.25 -19.98
C GLU A 122 -2.26 -12.74 -19.90
N ALA A 123 -2.76 -12.03 -20.91
CA ALA A 123 -2.71 -10.57 -20.94
C ALA A 123 -3.48 -9.99 -19.73
N PRO A 124 -2.88 -9.08 -18.95
CA PRO A 124 -3.55 -8.49 -17.79
C PRO A 124 -4.80 -7.71 -18.18
N GLN A 125 -5.90 -7.98 -17.50
CA GLN A 125 -7.17 -7.27 -17.68
C GLN A 125 -7.20 -5.99 -16.85
N LYS A 126 -7.64 -4.89 -17.45
CA LYS A 126 -7.75 -3.59 -16.79
C LYS A 126 -9.07 -3.46 -16.04
N GLY A 127 -8.99 -3.20 -14.74
CA GLY A 127 -10.14 -2.95 -13.88
C GLY A 127 -10.74 -1.54 -14.05
N PRO A 128 -11.81 -1.24 -13.31
CA PRO A 128 -12.42 0.09 -13.32
C PRO A 128 -11.47 1.16 -12.75
N PRO A 129 -11.66 2.44 -13.11
CA PRO A 129 -10.89 3.53 -12.55
C PRO A 129 -11.21 3.71 -11.06
N LEU A 130 -10.18 4.05 -10.30
CA LEU A 130 -10.20 4.32 -8.87
C LEU A 130 -9.74 5.75 -8.63
N ASN A 131 -10.39 6.47 -7.71
CA ASN A 131 -10.06 7.85 -7.41
C ASN A 131 -8.63 8.01 -6.85
N SER A 132 -8.05 9.19 -7.00
CA SER A 132 -6.68 9.50 -6.57
C SER A 132 -6.42 9.35 -5.06
N THR A 133 -7.46 9.26 -4.22
CA THR A 133 -7.35 9.04 -2.77
C THR A 133 -7.34 7.55 -2.38
N ILE A 134 -7.61 6.65 -3.33
CA ILE A 134 -7.66 5.20 -3.08
C ILE A 134 -6.25 4.61 -3.02
N ARG A 135 -5.97 3.88 -1.94
CA ARG A 135 -4.73 3.08 -1.74
C ARG A 135 -4.99 1.58 -1.47
N ARG A 136 -6.26 1.18 -1.55
CA ARG A 136 -6.74 -0.16 -1.20
C ARG A 136 -7.92 -0.50 -2.10
N ALA A 137 -7.93 -1.68 -2.70
CA ALA A 137 -9.05 -2.16 -3.48
C ALA A 137 -9.18 -3.68 -3.38
N GLU A 138 -10.41 -4.17 -3.52
CA GLU A 138 -10.73 -5.59 -3.51
C GLU A 138 -10.81 -6.11 -4.95
N LEU A 139 -10.05 -7.18 -5.23
CA LEU A 139 -10.19 -8.01 -6.40
C LEU A 139 -11.16 -9.14 -6.09
N LYS A 140 -12.14 -9.40 -6.96
CA LYS A 140 -13.16 -10.43 -6.79
C LYS A 140 -13.10 -11.45 -7.93
N GLY A 141 -13.69 -12.62 -7.70
CA GLY A 141 -13.83 -13.66 -8.73
C GLY A 141 -12.52 -14.38 -9.04
N LEU A 142 -11.58 -14.39 -8.09
CA LEU A 142 -10.34 -15.14 -8.22
C LEU A 142 -10.60 -16.65 -8.08
N LYS A 143 -9.98 -17.44 -8.96
CA LYS A 143 -10.15 -18.88 -8.97
C LYS A 143 -9.24 -19.54 -7.91
N PRO A 144 -9.75 -20.51 -7.13
CA PRO A 144 -8.92 -21.28 -6.21
C PRO A 144 -7.83 -22.07 -6.94
N GLY A 145 -6.63 -22.13 -6.36
CA GLY A 145 -5.49 -22.85 -6.91
C GLY A 145 -4.77 -22.13 -8.06
N VAL A 146 -5.13 -20.88 -8.36
CA VAL A 146 -4.60 -20.12 -9.49
C VAL A 146 -3.65 -19.02 -9.02
N ALA A 147 -2.58 -18.81 -9.78
CA ALA A 147 -1.63 -17.71 -9.58
C ALA A 147 -1.95 -16.53 -10.50
N TYR A 148 -1.91 -15.33 -9.92
CA TYR A 148 -2.20 -14.08 -10.59
C TYR A 148 -1.02 -13.12 -10.49
N VAL A 149 -0.89 -12.26 -11.50
CA VAL A 149 -0.06 -11.06 -11.45
C VAL A 149 -0.98 -9.86 -11.29
N VAL A 150 -0.77 -9.07 -10.25
CA VAL A 150 -1.48 -7.80 -10.04
C VAL A 150 -0.52 -6.65 -10.23
N CYS A 151 -0.95 -5.63 -10.98
CA CYS A 151 -0.22 -4.37 -11.12
C CYS A 151 -1.11 -3.19 -10.77
N VAL A 152 -0.54 -2.16 -10.16
CA VAL A 152 -1.19 -0.88 -9.92
C VAL A 152 -0.60 0.14 -10.88
N VAL A 153 -1.47 0.84 -11.59
CA VAL A 153 -1.07 1.89 -12.53
C VAL A 153 -1.63 3.21 -12.04
N ALA A 154 -0.80 4.26 -12.03
CA ALA A 154 -1.24 5.62 -11.80
C ALA A 154 -1.41 6.36 -13.12
N ALA A 155 -2.37 7.28 -13.19
CA ALA A 155 -2.54 8.12 -14.35
C ALA A 155 -2.92 9.56 -14.03
N ASN A 156 -2.50 10.44 -14.92
CA ASN A 156 -2.85 11.86 -14.94
C ASN A 156 -3.16 12.29 -16.37
N ALA A 157 -3.28 13.59 -16.61
CA ALA A 157 -3.58 14.14 -17.94
C ALA A 157 -2.47 13.88 -18.98
N ALA A 158 -1.22 13.64 -18.55
CA ALA A 158 -0.11 13.36 -19.44
C ALA A 158 0.03 11.87 -19.79
N GLY A 159 -0.64 10.97 -19.07
CA GLY A 159 -0.68 9.55 -19.41
C GLY A 159 -0.64 8.61 -18.21
N GLU A 160 -0.31 7.35 -18.50
CA GLU A 160 -0.25 6.23 -17.55
C GLU A 160 1.20 5.99 -17.10
N SER A 161 1.39 5.57 -15.85
CA SER A 161 2.70 5.16 -15.36
C SER A 161 3.18 3.90 -16.09
N SER A 162 4.47 3.84 -16.39
CA SER A 162 5.06 2.65 -17.00
C SER A 162 4.94 1.42 -16.08
N LEU A 163 4.79 0.26 -16.69
CA LEU A 163 4.91 -1.03 -16.02
C LEU A 163 6.25 -1.65 -16.41
N PRO A 164 6.95 -2.30 -15.46
CA PRO A 164 8.09 -3.12 -15.82
C PRO A 164 7.60 -4.20 -16.80
N GLY A 165 8.25 -4.30 -17.97
CA GLY A 165 7.89 -5.27 -18.98
C GLY A 165 7.92 -6.69 -18.39
N ALA A 166 6.99 -7.54 -18.81
CA ALA A 166 6.82 -8.92 -18.36
C ALA A 166 8.01 -9.88 -18.65
N GLY A 167 9.20 -9.34 -18.97
CA GLY A 167 10.44 -10.07 -19.26
C GLY A 167 11.70 -9.43 -18.68
N GLY A 168 11.59 -8.55 -17.68
CA GLY A 168 12.75 -8.01 -16.97
C GLY A 168 13.04 -8.79 -15.70
N GLU A 169 14.00 -9.73 -15.76
CA GLU A 169 14.72 -10.18 -14.58
C GLU A 169 15.30 -8.93 -13.90
N GLY A 170 14.75 -8.57 -12.74
CA GLY A 170 15.33 -7.53 -11.91
C GLY A 170 16.74 -7.96 -11.50
N PRO A 171 17.69 -7.03 -11.35
CA PRO A 171 19.02 -7.40 -10.90
C PRO A 171 18.88 -8.04 -9.52
N GLU A 172 19.29 -9.32 -9.41
CA GLU A 172 19.60 -9.94 -8.14
C GLU A 172 20.75 -9.15 -7.52
N GLY A 173 20.39 -8.10 -6.79
CA GLY A 173 21.30 -7.14 -6.20
C GLY A 173 20.85 -6.85 -4.77
N THR A 174 21.61 -7.38 -3.83
CA THR A 174 21.56 -7.19 -2.37
C THR A 174 20.87 -5.89 -1.91
N GLY A 175 19.59 -6.01 -1.58
CA GLY A 175 18.74 -4.97 -1.00
C GLY A 175 17.35 -5.56 -0.75
N GLY A 176 16.66 -5.16 0.31
CA GLY A 176 15.34 -5.72 0.68
C GLY A 176 14.30 -5.63 -0.46
N PRO A 177 13.11 -6.25 -0.31
CA PRO A 177 12.16 -6.36 -1.41
C PRO A 177 11.79 -4.98 -1.98
N THR A 178 12.32 -4.67 -3.17
CA THR A 178 12.01 -3.47 -3.92
C THR A 178 10.60 -3.64 -4.48
N PHE A 179 9.58 -3.32 -3.66
CA PHE A 179 8.20 -3.43 -4.10
C PHE A 179 7.94 -2.48 -5.27
N GLY A 180 7.86 -3.04 -6.48
CA GLY A 180 7.50 -2.35 -7.72
C GLY A 180 5.99 -2.16 -7.86
N PRO A 181 5.52 -1.72 -9.03
CA PRO A 181 4.08 -1.53 -9.27
C PRO A 181 3.31 -2.85 -9.42
N CYS A 182 4.03 -3.97 -9.59
CA CYS A 182 3.47 -5.30 -9.81
C CYS A 182 3.93 -6.31 -8.77
N GLY A 183 3.11 -7.32 -8.52
CA GLY A 183 3.40 -8.45 -7.63
C GLY A 183 2.63 -9.69 -8.05
N ARG A 184 3.11 -10.86 -7.61
CA ARG A 184 2.45 -12.15 -7.81
C ARG A 184 1.69 -12.54 -6.55
N LEU A 185 0.49 -13.07 -6.72
CA LEU A 185 -0.30 -13.66 -5.64
C LEU A 185 -0.80 -15.04 -6.08
N ALA A 186 -0.92 -15.97 -5.15
CA ALA A 186 -1.50 -17.28 -5.40
C ALA A 186 -2.73 -17.47 -4.52
N VAL A 187 -3.84 -17.87 -5.11
CA VAL A 187 -5.05 -18.19 -4.36
C VAL A 187 -4.98 -19.65 -3.94
N PRO A 188 -4.91 -19.97 -2.64
CA PRO A 188 -4.89 -21.35 -2.21
C PRO A 188 -6.22 -22.04 -2.56
N PRO A 189 -6.23 -23.38 -2.69
CA PRO A 189 -7.48 -24.14 -2.81
C PRO A 189 -8.40 -23.87 -1.62
N ARG A 190 -9.72 -23.96 -1.82
CA ARG A 190 -10.71 -23.63 -0.78
C ARG A 190 -10.56 -24.56 0.43
N PRO A 191 -10.25 -24.04 1.63
CA PRO A 191 -10.02 -24.86 2.81
C PRO A 191 -11.18 -25.81 3.11
N ARG A 192 -12.44 -25.36 2.98
CA ARG A 192 -13.62 -26.23 3.19
C ARG A 192 -13.63 -27.47 2.31
N SER A 193 -13.27 -27.34 1.03
CA SER A 193 -13.21 -28.49 0.12
C SER A 193 -12.15 -29.51 0.54
N LEU A 194 -11.00 -29.03 1.04
CA LEU A 194 -9.94 -29.89 1.55
C LEU A 194 -10.38 -30.63 2.82
N VAL A 195 -11.09 -29.95 3.73
CA VAL A 195 -11.62 -30.59 4.94
C VAL A 195 -12.63 -31.68 4.56
N HIS A 196 -13.56 -31.41 3.64
CA HIS A 196 -14.51 -32.42 3.18
C HIS A 196 -13.83 -33.63 2.52
N ALA A 197 -12.80 -33.39 1.69
CA ALA A 197 -12.02 -34.45 1.08
C ALA A 197 -11.28 -35.28 2.15
N ALA A 198 -10.61 -34.63 3.11
CA ALA A 198 -9.90 -35.32 4.19
C ALA A 198 -10.83 -36.16 5.07
N VAL A 199 -12.01 -35.62 5.42
CA VAL A 199 -13.04 -36.36 6.17
C VAL A 199 -13.55 -37.55 5.35
N GLY A 200 -13.85 -37.36 4.06
CA GLY A 200 -14.30 -38.44 3.18
C GLY A 200 -13.27 -39.56 3.00
N VAL A 201 -11.99 -39.21 2.85
CA VAL A 201 -10.89 -40.18 2.80
C VAL A 201 -10.74 -40.90 4.14
N GLY A 202 -10.80 -40.17 5.25
CA GLY A 202 -10.74 -40.73 6.60
C GLY A 202 -11.86 -41.72 6.88
N THR A 203 -13.11 -41.39 6.51
CA THR A 203 -14.25 -42.30 6.66
C THR A 203 -14.14 -43.53 5.77
N ALA A 204 -13.70 -43.38 4.52
CA ALA A 204 -13.48 -44.52 3.62
C ALA A 204 -12.42 -45.49 4.18
N LEU A 205 -11.29 -44.99 4.68
CA LEU A 205 -10.24 -45.80 5.31
C LEU A 205 -10.73 -46.50 6.58
N ALA A 206 -11.54 -45.82 7.39
CA ALA A 206 -12.16 -46.42 8.58
C ALA A 206 -13.13 -47.55 8.22
N LEU A 207 -13.94 -47.39 7.17
CA LEU A 207 -14.86 -48.43 6.70
C LEU A 207 -14.12 -49.63 6.11
N LEU A 208 -13.07 -49.39 5.31
CA LEU A 208 -12.23 -50.45 4.74
C LEU A 208 -11.53 -51.27 5.83
N SER A 209 -10.96 -50.60 6.84
CA SER A 209 -10.31 -51.28 7.96
C SER A 209 -11.31 -52.08 8.81
N CYS A 210 -12.48 -51.52 9.11
CA CYS A 210 -13.55 -52.24 9.82
C CYS A 210 -14.03 -53.47 9.02
N GLY A 211 -14.25 -53.32 7.70
CA GLY A 211 -14.62 -54.43 6.83
C GLY A 211 -13.56 -55.53 6.79
N ALA A 212 -12.28 -55.17 6.73
CA ALA A 212 -11.17 -56.13 6.77
C ALA A 212 -11.11 -56.87 8.11
N LEU A 213 -11.33 -56.19 9.24
CA LEU A 213 -11.40 -56.82 10.56
C LEU A 213 -12.56 -57.80 10.65
N VAL A 214 -13.77 -57.40 10.25
CA VAL A 214 -14.95 -58.28 10.24
C VAL A 214 -14.71 -59.50 9.35
N TRP A 215 -14.18 -59.30 8.14
CA TRP A 215 -13.82 -60.39 7.22
C TRP A 215 -12.83 -61.37 7.86
N HIS A 216 -11.75 -60.86 8.47
CA HIS A 216 -10.75 -61.68 9.15
C HIS A 216 -11.36 -62.49 10.32
N PHE A 217 -12.21 -61.87 11.15
CA PHE A 217 -12.90 -62.59 12.23
C PHE A 217 -13.88 -63.64 11.69
N CYS A 218 -14.64 -63.34 10.63
CA CYS A 218 -15.54 -64.28 9.98
C CYS A 218 -14.79 -65.48 9.39
N LEU A 219 -13.65 -65.26 8.73
CA LEU A 219 -12.80 -66.34 8.24
C LEU A 219 -12.23 -67.18 9.38
N ARG A 220 -11.74 -66.55 10.47
CA ARG A 220 -11.25 -67.29 11.65
C ARG A 220 -12.34 -68.15 12.28
N GLN A 221 -13.57 -67.68 12.38
CA GLN A 221 -14.66 -68.50 12.91
C GLN A 221 -15.04 -69.65 11.97
N ARG A 222 -15.05 -69.43 10.66
CA ARG A 222 -15.36 -70.50 9.67
C ARG A 222 -14.25 -71.55 9.59
N CYS A 223 -12.99 -71.15 9.62
CA CYS A 223 -11.84 -72.06 9.59
C CYS A 223 -11.49 -72.64 10.98
N GLY A 224 -11.98 -72.02 12.06
CA GLY A 224 -11.73 -72.40 13.45
C GLY A 224 -12.64 -73.50 14.01
N CYS A 225 -13.49 -74.14 13.20
CA CYS A 225 -14.24 -75.32 13.60
C CYS A 225 -13.57 -76.61 13.07
N PRO A 226 -12.55 -77.18 13.74
CA PRO A 226 -12.28 -78.59 13.57
C PRO A 226 -13.49 -79.34 14.13
N ARG A 227 -14.22 -80.07 13.26
CA ARG A 227 -15.18 -81.08 13.69
C ARG A 227 -14.44 -81.97 14.70
N ARG A 228 -14.77 -81.84 15.98
CA ARG A 228 -14.40 -82.81 17.00
C ARG A 228 -15.18 -84.07 16.64
N THR A 229 -14.56 -84.94 15.84
CA THR A 229 -15.04 -86.28 15.56
C THR A 229 -15.22 -86.97 16.91
N GLN A 230 -16.47 -87.14 17.30
CA GLN A 230 -16.86 -87.91 18.47
C GLN A 230 -16.44 -89.37 18.19
N PRO A 231 -15.59 -90.01 19.01
CA PRO A 231 -15.27 -91.42 18.81
C PRO A 231 -16.55 -92.23 19.01
N ALA A 232 -16.89 -93.04 18.02
CA ALA A 232 -18.02 -93.97 18.06
C ALA A 232 -17.90 -94.87 19.30
N ALA A 233 -18.97 -94.90 20.11
CA ALA A 233 -19.13 -95.90 21.16
C ALA A 233 -19.19 -97.30 20.52
N ARG A 234 -18.30 -98.20 20.95
CA ARG A 234 -18.33 -99.61 20.54
C ARG A 234 -19.57 -100.30 21.14
N PRO A 235 -20.24 -101.21 20.42
CA PRO A 235 -21.22 -102.09 21.02
C PRO A 235 -20.49 -103.14 21.87
N VAL A 236 -20.93 -103.30 23.11
CA VAL A 236 -20.55 -104.44 23.96
C VAL A 236 -21.41 -105.62 23.54
N GLU A 237 -20.80 -106.63 22.91
CA GLU A 237 -21.38 -107.98 22.79
C GLU A 237 -21.53 -108.58 24.19
N ARG A 238 -22.74 -109.03 24.54
CA ARG A 238 -22.98 -110.02 25.60
C ARG A 238 -23.30 -111.35 24.93
N LEU A 239 -22.52 -112.38 25.25
CA LEU A 239 -23.01 -113.75 25.38
C LEU A 239 -23.59 -113.93 26.79
#